data_AF-A0A534A5W4-F1
#
_entry.id   AF-A0A534A5W4-F1
#
_cell.length_a   1.000
_cell.length_b   1.000
_cell.length_c   1.000
_cell.angle_alpha   90.00
_cell.angle_beta   90.00
_cell.angle_gamma   90.00
#
_symmetry.space_group_name_H-M   'P 1'
#
loop_
_entity.id
_entity.type
_entity.pdbx_description
1 polymer ?
#
loop_
_entity_poly.entity_id
_entity_poly.type
_entity_poly.pdbx_seq_one_letter_code
_entity_poly.pdbx_strand_id
1 'polypeptide(L)' 'MQALWYFDFISPFSYLQFGKLQRRRERLDITPVPILFGAVLQHHGQLGPAEIK' A
#
# COMPACT_ATOMS: atom_id res chain seq x y z
N MET A 1 -17.62 7.57 5.68
CA MET A 1 -16.41 8.06 4.98
C MET A 1 -15.84 6.91 4.18
N GLN A 2 -15.56 7.11 2.90
CA GLN A 2 -14.94 6.10 2.03
C GLN A 2 -13.44 6.34 1.92
N ALA A 3 -12.67 5.26 1.85
CA ALA A 3 -11.22 5.31 1.70
C ALA A 3 -10.72 4.23 0.73
N LEU A 4 -9.74 4.59 -0.10
CA LEU A 4 -8.98 3.63 -0.90
C LEU A 4 -7.76 3.20 -0.11
N TRP A 5 -7.50 1.90 -0.06
CA TRP A 5 -6.30 1.35 0.53
C TRP A 5 -5.42 0.74 -0.55
N TYR A 6 -4.42 1.52 -1.00
CA TYR A 6 -3.37 1.06 -1.91
C TYR A 6 -2.34 0.23 -1.14
N PHE A 7 -2.03 -0.96 -1.63
CA PHE A 7 -1.06 -1.84 -0.98
C PHE A 7 -0.32 -2.71 -2.00
N ASP A 8 0.89 -3.11 -1.62
CA ASP A 8 1.70 -4.08 -2.35
C ASP A 8 1.90 -5.30 -1.43
N PHE A 9 1.68 -6.51 -1.96
CA PHE A 9 1.81 -7.76 -1.20
C PHE A 9 3.22 -8.00 -0.65
N ILE A 10 4.25 -7.51 -1.33
CA ILE A 10 5.65 -7.69 -0.92
C ILE A 10 6.04 -6.68 0.16
N SER A 11 5.28 -5.58 0.30
CA SER A 11 5.60 -4.51 1.24
C SER A 11 5.33 -4.91 2.69
N PRO A 12 6.34 -4.94 3.58
CA PRO A 12 6.14 -5.23 5.00
C PRO A 12 5.25 -4.17 5.67
N PHE A 13 5.28 -2.93 5.17
CA PHE A 13 4.44 -1.86 5.69
C PHE A 13 2.96 -2.07 5.36
N SER A 14 2.64 -2.64 4.19
CA SER A 14 1.26 -3.00 3.83
C SER A 14 0.69 -4.02 4.81
N TYR A 15 1.49 -5.02 5.21
CA TYR A 15 1.10 -6.00 6.24
C TYR A 15 0.83 -5.33 7.61
N LEU A 16 1.73 -4.45 8.05
CA LEU A 16 1.55 -3.72 9.32
C LEU A 16 0.32 -2.80 9.28
N GLN A 17 0.06 -2.16 8.14
CA GLN A 17 -1.12 -1.31 7.95
C GLN A 17 -2.41 -2.13 8.02
N PHE A 18 -2.44 -3.32 7.41
CA PHE A 18 -3.61 -4.21 7.41
C PHE A 18 -4.12 -4.46 8.83
N GLY A 19 -3.23 -4.77 9.79
CA GLY A 19 -3.61 -4.97 11.19
C GLY A 19 -4.25 -3.73 11.86
N LYS A 20 -3.81 -2.52 11.49
CA LYS A 20 -4.42 -1.26 11.96
C LYS A 20 -5.75 -0.97 11.26
N LEU A 21 -5.84 -1.34 9.98
CA LEU A 21 -6.99 -1.11 9.11
C LEU A 21 -8.22 -1.91 9.58
N GLN A 22 -8.00 -3.16 10.03
CA GLN A 22 -9.06 -4.02 10.57
C GLN A 22 -9.83 -3.34 11.70
N ARG A 23 -9.13 -2.67 12.62
CA ARG A 23 -9.75 -1.92 13.72
C ARG A 23 -10.54 -0.69 13.29
N ARG A 24 -10.38 -0.22 12.05
CA ARG A 24 -11.02 1.00 11.51
C ARG A 24 -12.14 0.69 10.52
N ARG A 25 -12.32 -0.56 10.12
CA ARG A 25 -13.37 -1.00 9.17
C ARG A 25 -14.79 -0.74 9.66
N GLU A 26 -15.01 -0.63 10.97
CA GLU A 26 -16.31 -0.29 11.55
C GLU A 26 -16.74 1.16 11.26
N ARG A 27 -15.80 2.04 10.91
CA ARG A 27 -16.04 3.49 10.73
C ARG A 27 -15.71 4.00 9.33
N LEU A 28 -14.96 3.21 8.57
CA LEU A 28 -14.52 3.53 7.22
C LEU A 28 -14.93 2.40 6.28
N ASP A 29 -15.58 2.77 5.19
CA ASP A 29 -15.78 1.86 4.07
C ASP A 29 -14.51 1.87 3.22
N ILE A 30 -13.77 0.76 3.25
CA ILE A 30 -12.41 0.69 2.71
C ILE A 30 -12.36 -0.26 1.51
N THR A 31 -12.07 0.31 0.34
CA THR A 31 -11.86 -0.44 -0.90
C THR A 31 -10.38 -0.82 -1.03
N PRO A 32 -10.02 -2.11 -1.05
CA PRO A 32 -8.65 -2.55 -1.29
C PRO A 32 -8.27 -2.32 -2.76
N VAL A 33 -7.08 -1.78 -3.00
CA VAL A 33 -6.52 -1.54 -4.33
C VAL A 33 -5.10 -2.12 -4.39
N PRO A 34 -4.93 -3.38 -4.84
CA PRO A 34 -3.60 -3.98 -4.97
C PRO A 34 -2.83 -3.27 -6.09
N ILE A 35 -1.56 -2.96 -5.82
CA ILE A 35 -0.65 -2.35 -6.79
C ILE A 35 0.70 -3.07 -6.79
N LEU A 36 1.45 -2.87 -7.87
CA LEU A 36 2.87 -3.19 -7.93
C LEU A 36 3.68 -1.92 -7.66
N PHE A 37 4.23 -1.78 -6.47
CA PHE A 37 4.93 -0.56 -6.05
C PHE A 37 6.16 -0.27 -6.93
N GLY A 38 6.86 -1.32 -7.37
CA GLY A 38 7.95 -1.19 -8.35
C GLY A 38 7.53 -0.53 -9.67
N ALA A 39 6.33 -0.84 -10.17
CA ALA A 39 5.80 -0.21 -11.39
C ALA A 39 5.44 1.27 -11.16
N VAL A 40 4.96 1.63 -9.97
CA VAL A 40 4.71 3.02 -9.60
C VAL A 40 6.03 3.80 -9.57
N LEU A 41 7.06 3.25 -8.92
CA LEU A 41 8.39 3.86 -8.86
C LEU A 41 8.99 4.05 -10.26
N GLN A 42 8.92 3.00 -11.10
CA GLN A 42 9.38 3.05 -12.48
C GLN A 42 8.66 4.14 -13.29
N HIS A 43 7.33 4.24 -13.16
CA HIS A 43 6.54 5.25 -13.85
C HIS A 43 6.95 6.69 -13.48
N HIS A 44 7.34 6.90 -12.22
CA HIS A 44 7.79 8.20 -11.72
C HIS A 44 9.31 8.44 -11.85
N GLY A 45 10.06 7.51 -12.45
CA GLY A 45 11.52 7.61 -12.58
C GLY A 45 12.25 7.56 -11.23
N GLN A 46 11.63 7.00 -10.19
CA GLN A 46 12.21 6.89 -8.85
C GLN A 46 12.87 5.51 -8.69
N LEU A 47 14.09 5.50 -8.14
CA LEU A 47 14.78 4.26 -7.78
C LEU A 47 14.06 3.59 -6.59
N GLY A 48 13.87 2.28 -6.69
CA GLY A 48 13.33 1.50 -5.59
C GLY A 48 14.31 1.40 -4.40
N PRO A 49 13.80 1.12 -3.18
CA PRO A 49 14.65 0.93 -2.00
C PRO A 49 15.73 -0.15 -2.17
N ALA A 50 15.44 -1.17 -3.00
CA ALA A 50 16.37 -2.25 -3.33
C ALA A 50 17.44 -1.84 -4.36
N GLU A 51 17.26 -0.71 -5.05
CA GLU A 51 18.16 -0.20 -6.09
C GLU A 51 19.11 0.89 -5.56
N ILE A 52 18.81 1.46 -4.38
CA ILE A 52 19.70 2.38 -3.67
C ILE A 52 20.80 1.54 -3.00
N LYS A 53 22.06 1.81 -3.37
CA LYS A 53 23.26 1.19 -2.79
C LYS A 53 23.89 2.07 -1.70
#